data_AF-A0A382Q507-F1
#
_entry.id   AF-A0A382Q507-F1
#
_cell.length_a   1.000
_cell.length_b   1.000
_cell.length_c   1.000
_cell.angle_alpha   90.00
_cell.angle_beta   90.00
_cell.angle_gamma   90.00
#
_symmetry.space_group_name_H-M   'P 1'
#
loop_
_entity.id
_entity.type
_entity.pdbx_description
1 polymer ?
#
loop_
_entity_poly.entity_id
_entity_poly.type
_entity_poly.pdbx_seq_one_letter_code
_entity_poly.pdbx_strand_id
1 'polypeptide(L)'
;MDRYPYYNLRESEENAQIFHESAYKALDFLNTSIQGLRAEVVKTGQLNGLEISEGPYSMNEFSEIESNKRLPRTILEDEVKEEQERVIELCQKYRKVAKMVKDMGFERNDDPEAFRHVIPSKLDEKLVRMFKELVHSVQSEFDTYVKNTRLEQARADLKNMRGYISMPLHLLEVVLWLAHFYERHEDDIRHGECKQQISRVVDKEVLLRQIFNFGFHYSKYYLQEGDKLVKKILMGFVENVRAEVPIPQPLGFHARPSTFISLIARYHEGELHMIVDEEKFNAKSVMSLLQAGGILADKGYQKVVLEGSRQAIIDVKILAQNNYCAEGEFPR
;
A
#
# COMPACT_ATOMS: atom_id res chain seq x y z
N MET A 1 -5.29 -14.01 -14.57
CA MET A 1 -5.55 -13.17 -15.76
C MET A 1 -7.02 -12.83 -15.88
N ASP A 2 -7.92 -13.79 -15.68
CA ASP A 2 -9.38 -13.58 -15.81
C ASP A 2 -9.98 -12.50 -14.89
N ARG A 3 -9.36 -12.29 -13.72
CA ARG A 3 -9.76 -11.23 -12.77
C ARG A 3 -9.23 -9.85 -13.14
N TYR A 4 -8.25 -9.74 -14.05
CA TYR A 4 -7.56 -8.48 -14.33
C TYR A 4 -8.48 -7.36 -14.83
N PRO A 5 -9.41 -7.60 -15.78
CA PRO A 5 -10.34 -6.56 -16.25
C PRO A 5 -11.22 -5.98 -15.12
N TYR A 6 -11.45 -6.75 -14.05
CA TYR A 6 -12.29 -6.34 -12.93
C TYR A 6 -11.56 -5.45 -11.90
N TYR A 7 -10.24 -5.28 -12.01
CA TYR A 7 -9.50 -4.36 -11.14
C TYR A 7 -9.63 -2.90 -11.58
N ASN A 8 -10.12 -2.60 -12.78
CA ASN A 8 -10.28 -1.23 -13.29
C ASN A 8 -9.01 -0.37 -13.14
N LEU A 9 -7.86 -0.98 -13.44
CA LEU A 9 -6.55 -0.33 -13.39
C LEU A 9 -6.47 0.66 -14.56
N ARG A 10 -6.17 1.93 -14.26
CA ARG A 10 -6.21 3.04 -15.25
C ARG A 10 -4.86 3.21 -15.96
N GLU A 11 -4.24 2.11 -16.35
CA GLU A 11 -2.95 2.12 -17.04
C GLU A 11 -3.11 2.30 -18.56
N SER A 12 -2.02 2.66 -19.24
CA SER A 12 -2.00 2.70 -20.71
C SER A 12 -2.11 1.29 -21.28
N GLU A 13 -2.65 1.18 -22.50
CA GLU A 13 -2.72 -0.10 -23.22
C GLU A 13 -1.33 -0.76 -23.36
N GLU A 14 -0.30 0.05 -23.58
CA GLU A 14 1.10 -0.41 -23.64
C GLU A 14 1.55 -1.05 -22.32
N ASN A 15 1.30 -0.40 -21.17
CA ASN A 15 1.68 -0.94 -19.87
C ASN A 15 0.90 -2.21 -19.52
N ALA A 16 -0.40 -2.24 -19.85
CA ALA A 16 -1.23 -3.43 -19.68
C ALA A 16 -0.69 -4.60 -20.51
N GLN A 17 -0.33 -4.35 -21.78
CA GLN A 17 0.24 -5.36 -22.67
C GLN A 17 1.58 -5.90 -22.14
N ILE A 18 2.49 -5.02 -21.70
CA ILE A 18 3.77 -5.42 -21.11
C ILE A 18 3.55 -6.27 -19.85
N PHE A 19 2.61 -5.88 -18.98
CA PHE A 19 2.24 -6.67 -17.81
C PHE A 19 1.68 -8.04 -18.21
N HIS A 20 0.78 -8.09 -19.19
CA HIS A 20 0.18 -9.33 -19.68
C HIS A 20 1.21 -10.31 -20.22
N GLU A 21 2.13 -9.84 -21.06
CA GLU A 21 3.22 -10.67 -21.58
C GLU A 21 4.08 -11.23 -20.46
N SER A 22 4.42 -10.41 -19.46
CA SER A 22 5.18 -10.87 -18.31
C SER A 22 4.38 -11.87 -17.45
N ALA A 23 3.08 -11.67 -17.29
CA ALA A 23 2.20 -12.55 -16.53
C ALA A 23 2.02 -13.91 -17.23
N TYR A 24 1.89 -13.93 -18.56
CA TYR A 24 1.82 -15.18 -19.32
C TYR A 24 3.14 -15.96 -19.27
N LYS A 25 4.29 -15.29 -19.33
CA LYS A 25 5.60 -15.93 -19.11
C LYS A 25 5.72 -16.53 -17.71
N ALA A 26 5.28 -15.81 -16.68
CA ALA A 26 5.27 -16.32 -15.30
C ALA A 26 4.33 -17.54 -15.17
N LEU A 27 3.14 -17.48 -15.78
CA LEU A 27 2.18 -18.56 -15.77
C LEU A 27 2.70 -19.81 -16.49
N ASP A 28 3.33 -19.65 -17.65
CA ASP A 28 3.93 -20.74 -18.40
C ASP A 28 5.05 -21.43 -17.61
N PHE A 29 5.93 -20.64 -16.97
CA PHE A 29 6.95 -21.16 -16.07
C PHE A 29 6.36 -21.96 -14.90
N LEU A 30 5.33 -21.41 -14.23
CA LEU A 30 4.66 -22.08 -13.12
C LEU A 30 4.01 -23.39 -13.55
N ASN A 31 3.26 -23.38 -14.65
CA ASN A 31 2.58 -24.56 -15.17
C ASN A 31 3.58 -25.66 -15.55
N THR A 32 4.65 -25.29 -16.27
CA THR A 32 5.71 -26.23 -16.66
C THR A 32 6.41 -26.82 -15.44
N SER A 33 6.72 -25.98 -14.45
CA SER A 33 7.35 -26.43 -13.19
C SER A 33 6.44 -27.40 -12.41
N ILE A 34 5.15 -27.08 -12.27
CA ILE A 34 4.17 -27.93 -11.58
C ILE A 34 3.98 -29.26 -12.32
N GLN A 35 3.88 -29.24 -13.65
CA GLN A 35 3.76 -30.46 -14.45
C GLN A 35 5.01 -31.33 -14.34
N GLY A 36 6.20 -30.73 -14.38
CA GLY A 36 7.46 -31.44 -14.18
C GLY A 36 7.56 -32.07 -12.79
N LEU A 37 7.20 -31.33 -11.73
CA LEU A 37 7.19 -31.85 -10.36
C LEU A 37 6.19 -32.99 -10.21
N ARG A 38 4.99 -32.85 -10.78
CA ARG A 38 4.00 -33.93 -10.82
C ARG A 38 4.55 -35.18 -11.51
N ALA A 39 5.21 -35.03 -12.65
CA ALA A 39 5.78 -36.15 -13.39
C ALA A 39 6.83 -36.90 -12.56
N GLU A 40 7.71 -36.19 -11.85
CA GLU A 40 8.73 -36.83 -11.00
C GLU A 40 8.10 -37.49 -9.76
N VAL A 41 7.05 -36.90 -9.17
CA VAL A 41 6.28 -37.53 -8.07
C VAL A 41 5.61 -38.81 -8.55
N VAL A 42 4.96 -38.80 -9.71
CA VAL A 42 4.31 -39.98 -10.32
C VAL A 42 5.32 -41.10 -10.55
N LYS A 43 6.44 -40.77 -11.20
CA LYS A 43 7.53 -41.71 -11.48
C LYS A 43 8.13 -42.29 -10.20
N THR A 44 8.40 -41.45 -9.19
CA THR A 44 8.92 -41.90 -7.90
C THR A 44 7.92 -42.79 -7.18
N GLY A 45 6.62 -42.48 -7.25
CA GLY A 45 5.57 -43.31 -6.70
C GLY A 45 5.55 -44.71 -7.34
N GLN A 46 5.57 -44.78 -8.67
CA GLN A 46 5.60 -46.05 -9.41
C GLN A 46 6.84 -46.89 -9.07
N LEU A 47 8.02 -46.27 -8.94
CA LEU A 47 9.25 -46.95 -8.51
C LEU A 47 9.14 -47.55 -7.11
N ASN A 48 8.32 -46.96 -6.23
CA ASN A 48 8.04 -47.47 -4.89
C ASN A 48 6.81 -48.40 -4.82
N GLY A 49 6.28 -48.81 -5.97
CA GLY A 49 5.16 -49.76 -6.06
C GLY A 49 3.77 -49.13 -5.89
N LEU A 50 3.63 -47.81 -5.99
CA LEU A 50 2.31 -47.17 -6.06
C LEU A 50 1.70 -47.37 -7.46
N GLU A 51 0.51 -47.96 -7.49
CA GLU A 51 -0.32 -47.99 -8.70
C GLU A 51 -0.99 -46.64 -8.91
N ILE A 52 -0.65 -45.98 -10.01
CA ILE A 52 -1.26 -44.70 -10.40
C ILE A 52 -2.29 -44.98 -11.47
N SER A 53 -3.56 -44.74 -11.13
CA SER A 53 -4.66 -44.84 -12.09
C SER A 53 -4.65 -43.60 -13.00
N GLU A 54 -4.63 -43.83 -14.32
CA GLU A 54 -4.75 -42.77 -15.34
C GLU A 54 -6.21 -42.43 -15.68
N GLY A 55 -7.17 -42.98 -14.91
CA GLY A 55 -8.59 -42.73 -15.15
C GLY A 55 -8.96 -41.25 -14.98
N PRO A 56 -9.87 -40.72 -15.82
CA PRO A 56 -10.40 -39.39 -15.61
C PRO A 56 -11.10 -39.35 -14.24
N TYR A 57 -10.72 -38.39 -13.40
CA TYR A 57 -11.53 -38.08 -12.22
C TYR A 57 -12.90 -37.62 -12.68
N SER A 58 -13.95 -38.10 -12.01
CA SER A 58 -15.28 -37.59 -12.23
C SER A 58 -15.32 -36.14 -11.77
N MET A 59 -15.58 -35.18 -12.66
CA MET A 59 -15.76 -33.76 -12.28
C MET A 59 -16.89 -33.58 -11.25
N ASN A 60 -17.79 -34.56 -11.12
CA ASN A 60 -18.82 -34.56 -10.07
C ASN A 60 -18.25 -34.76 -8.65
N GLU A 61 -17.03 -35.30 -8.49
CA GLU A 61 -16.36 -35.41 -7.18
C GLU A 61 -15.74 -34.08 -6.73
N PHE A 62 -15.53 -33.16 -7.68
CA PHE A 62 -14.99 -31.82 -7.46
C PHE A 62 -16.01 -30.72 -7.77
N SER A 63 -17.31 -31.05 -7.78
CA SER A 63 -18.35 -30.07 -8.05
C SER A 63 -18.36 -29.03 -6.93
N GLU A 64 -17.70 -27.90 -7.13
CA GLU A 64 -18.05 -26.69 -6.41
C GLU A 64 -19.54 -26.45 -6.68
N ILE A 65 -20.32 -26.19 -5.62
CA ILE A 65 -21.71 -25.80 -5.77
C ILE A 65 -21.69 -24.47 -6.52
N GLU A 66 -21.93 -24.50 -7.83
CA GLU A 66 -22.15 -23.29 -8.61
C GLU A 66 -23.38 -22.57 -8.06
N SER A 67 -23.12 -21.53 -7.27
CA SER A 67 -24.16 -20.62 -6.82
C SER A 67 -24.57 -19.73 -7.99
N ASN A 68 -25.46 -20.26 -8.83
CA ASN A 68 -26.10 -19.52 -9.92
C ASN A 68 -27.19 -18.55 -9.41
N LYS A 69 -27.40 -18.52 -8.09
CA LYS A 69 -28.29 -17.57 -7.41
C LYS A 69 -27.47 -16.48 -6.76
N ARG A 70 -27.33 -15.35 -7.47
CA ARG A 70 -26.98 -14.09 -6.81
C ARG A 70 -28.16 -13.69 -5.93
N LEU A 71 -27.92 -13.52 -4.63
CA LEU A 71 -28.91 -12.92 -3.76
C LEU A 71 -29.28 -11.54 -4.32
N PRO A 72 -30.58 -11.16 -4.31
CA PRO A 72 -30.96 -9.81 -4.69
C PRO A 72 -30.17 -8.83 -3.84
N ARG A 73 -29.71 -7.74 -4.48
CA ARG A 73 -28.92 -6.70 -3.82
C ARG A 73 -29.85 -5.91 -2.88
N THR A 74 -30.09 -6.46 -1.69
CA THR A 74 -30.92 -5.88 -0.62
C THR A 74 -30.08 -5.26 0.50
N ILE A 75 -28.76 -5.20 0.33
CA ILE A 75 -27.89 -4.44 1.23
C ILE A 75 -28.22 -2.96 1.01
N LEU A 76 -28.85 -2.36 2.01
CA LEU A 76 -29.08 -0.92 2.10
C LEU A 76 -27.71 -0.22 2.17
N GLU A 77 -27.67 1.07 1.84
CA GLU A 77 -26.46 1.87 2.07
C GLU A 77 -26.09 1.78 3.55
N ASP A 78 -24.90 1.25 3.84
CA ASP A 78 -24.39 1.19 5.20
C ASP A 78 -24.07 2.62 5.64
N GLU A 79 -24.80 3.15 6.62
CA GLU A 79 -24.44 4.42 7.27
C GLU A 79 -23.26 4.17 8.21
N VAL A 80 -22.05 4.44 7.70
CA VAL A 80 -20.83 4.41 8.52
C VAL A 80 -20.66 5.79 9.15
N LYS A 81 -20.51 5.85 10.47
CA LYS A 81 -20.15 7.12 11.14
C LYS A 81 -18.75 7.51 10.70
N GLU A 82 -18.56 8.79 10.37
CA GLU A 82 -17.24 9.36 10.01
C GLU A 82 -16.63 8.75 8.73
N GLU A 83 -17.46 8.42 7.72
CA GLU A 83 -17.03 7.87 6.41
C GLU A 83 -15.80 8.58 5.82
N GLN A 84 -15.79 9.92 5.84
CA GLN A 84 -14.67 10.71 5.31
C GLN A 84 -13.38 10.49 6.10
N GLU A 85 -13.44 10.47 7.43
CA GLU A 85 -12.26 10.30 8.28
C GLU A 85 -11.68 8.88 8.11
N ARG A 86 -12.54 7.86 8.03
CA ARG A 86 -12.14 6.48 7.72
C ARG A 86 -11.44 6.35 6.37
N VAL A 87 -11.96 7.03 5.35
CA VAL A 87 -11.32 7.07 4.02
C VAL A 87 -9.95 7.76 4.09
N ILE A 88 -9.81 8.85 4.85
CA ILE A 88 -8.52 9.53 5.04
C ILE A 88 -7.52 8.63 5.76
N GLU A 89 -7.92 7.97 6.86
CA GLU A 89 -7.08 7.00 7.60
C GLU A 89 -6.61 5.87 6.68
N LEU A 90 -7.54 5.28 5.92
CA LEU A 90 -7.25 4.22 4.96
C LEU A 90 -6.25 4.68 3.88
N CYS A 91 -6.45 5.87 3.35
CA CYS A 91 -5.56 6.49 2.38
C CYS A 91 -4.15 6.67 2.98
N GLN A 92 -4.03 7.23 4.18
CA GLN A 92 -2.74 7.39 4.87
C GLN A 92 -2.04 6.05 5.09
N LYS A 93 -2.79 5.03 5.51
CA LYS A 93 -2.28 3.66 5.69
C LYS A 93 -1.77 3.07 4.38
N TYR A 94 -2.53 3.15 3.29
CA TYR A 94 -2.09 2.72 1.96
C TYR A 94 -0.75 3.37 1.58
N ARG A 95 -0.67 4.70 1.73
CA ARG A 95 0.54 5.47 1.36
C ARG A 95 1.75 5.06 2.19
N LYS A 96 1.57 4.76 3.48
CA LYS A 96 2.64 4.23 4.34
C LYS A 96 3.20 2.92 3.78
N VAL A 97 2.33 1.99 3.39
CA VAL A 97 2.74 0.71 2.79
C VAL A 97 3.46 0.92 1.45
N ALA A 98 2.90 1.75 0.57
CA ALA A 98 3.50 2.08 -0.72
C ALA A 98 4.90 2.72 -0.57
N LYS A 99 5.08 3.58 0.43
CA LYS A 99 6.38 4.17 0.76
C LYS A 99 7.37 3.12 1.27
N MET A 100 6.96 2.25 2.20
CA MET A 100 7.84 1.19 2.73
C MET A 100 8.34 0.27 1.60
N VAL A 101 7.48 -0.14 0.67
CA VAL A 101 7.89 -0.97 -0.48
C VAL A 101 8.80 -0.19 -1.43
N LYS A 102 8.56 1.10 -1.65
CA LYS A 102 9.43 1.96 -2.47
C LYS A 102 10.85 2.07 -1.89
N ASP A 103 10.93 2.29 -0.58
CA ASP A 103 12.18 2.55 0.14
C ASP A 103 13.10 1.32 0.20
N MET A 104 12.60 0.13 -0.18
CA MET A 104 13.44 -1.07 -0.35
C MET A 104 14.44 -0.96 -1.51
N GLY A 105 14.18 -0.08 -2.48
CA GLY A 105 15.14 0.23 -3.56
C GLY A 105 15.40 -0.91 -4.54
N PHE A 106 14.58 -1.96 -4.56
CA PHE A 106 14.69 -3.01 -5.56
C PHE A 106 14.21 -2.52 -6.93
N GLU A 107 15.05 -2.73 -7.94
CA GLU A 107 14.74 -2.46 -9.35
C GLU A 107 14.89 -3.75 -10.16
N ARG A 108 14.31 -3.75 -11.37
CA ARG A 108 14.53 -4.84 -12.33
C ARG A 108 16.01 -4.97 -12.64
N ASN A 109 16.46 -6.21 -12.71
CA ASN A 109 17.80 -6.55 -13.16
C ASN A 109 17.71 -7.82 -14.00
N ASP A 110 18.42 -7.89 -15.11
CA ASP A 110 18.45 -9.08 -15.96
C ASP A 110 19.57 -10.05 -15.56
N ASP A 111 20.50 -9.62 -14.70
CA ASP A 111 21.57 -10.45 -14.14
C ASP A 111 21.04 -11.36 -13.00
N PRO A 112 21.01 -12.68 -13.19
CA PRO A 112 20.53 -13.63 -12.17
C PRO A 112 21.42 -13.69 -10.92
N GLU A 113 22.73 -13.44 -11.07
CA GLU A 113 23.67 -13.46 -9.94
C GLU A 113 23.40 -12.30 -8.98
N ALA A 114 22.90 -11.17 -9.50
CA ALA A 114 22.50 -10.02 -8.68
C ALA A 114 21.37 -10.37 -7.69
N PHE A 115 20.52 -11.37 -7.98
CA PHE A 115 19.41 -11.77 -7.12
C PHE A 115 19.74 -12.89 -6.12
N ARG A 116 20.72 -13.73 -6.43
CA ARG A 116 21.15 -14.82 -5.53
C ARG A 116 21.64 -14.31 -4.18
N HIS A 117 22.21 -13.11 -4.14
CA HIS A 117 22.61 -12.45 -2.90
C HIS A 117 21.48 -11.70 -2.21
N VAL A 118 20.34 -11.49 -2.86
CA VAL A 118 19.21 -10.72 -2.34
C VAL A 118 18.24 -11.59 -1.55
N ILE A 119 17.99 -12.83 -1.99
CA ILE A 119 17.27 -13.85 -1.20
C ILE A 119 18.31 -14.78 -0.56
N PRO A 120 18.30 -15.00 0.76
CA PRO A 120 17.33 -14.53 1.77
C PRO A 120 17.74 -13.23 2.50
N SER A 121 18.85 -12.57 2.11
CA SER A 121 19.45 -11.53 2.95
C SER A 121 18.69 -10.20 3.02
N LYS A 122 18.03 -9.79 1.94
CA LYS A 122 17.31 -8.51 1.82
C LYS A 122 15.84 -8.65 1.42
N LEU A 123 15.47 -9.74 0.77
CA LEU A 123 14.08 -10.11 0.49
C LEU A 123 13.91 -11.58 0.91
N ASP A 124 13.22 -11.81 2.02
CA ASP A 124 12.88 -13.14 2.52
C ASP A 124 11.36 -13.34 2.61
N GLU A 125 10.94 -14.59 2.80
CA GLU A 125 9.54 -14.98 2.98
C GLU A 125 8.88 -14.16 4.08
N LYS A 126 9.59 -13.89 5.18
CA LYS A 126 9.08 -13.13 6.32
C LYS A 126 8.75 -11.68 5.95
N LEU A 127 9.63 -11.02 5.21
CA LEU A 127 9.47 -9.65 4.76
C LEU A 127 8.33 -9.55 3.74
N VAL A 128 8.27 -10.47 2.77
CA VAL A 128 7.16 -10.52 1.81
C VAL A 128 5.83 -10.75 2.52
N ARG A 129 5.79 -11.66 3.51
CA ARG A 129 4.60 -11.91 4.33
C ARG A 129 4.15 -10.66 5.07
N MET A 130 5.08 -9.91 5.66
CA MET A 130 4.77 -8.65 6.33
C MET A 130 4.07 -7.66 5.37
N PHE A 131 4.60 -7.47 4.16
CA PHE A 131 3.98 -6.58 3.17
C PHE A 131 2.62 -7.07 2.72
N LYS A 132 2.47 -8.39 2.49
CA LYS A 132 1.20 -9.01 2.15
C LYS A 132 0.14 -8.71 3.22
N GLU A 133 0.48 -8.89 4.49
CA GLU A 133 -0.45 -8.61 5.61
C GLU A 133 -0.77 -7.11 5.74
N LEU A 134 0.20 -6.21 5.49
CA LEU A 134 -0.05 -4.78 5.48
C LEU A 134 -1.04 -4.38 4.37
N VAL A 135 -0.85 -4.87 3.14
CA VAL A 135 -1.78 -4.62 2.02
C VAL A 135 -3.14 -5.27 2.26
N HIS A 136 -3.17 -6.50 2.78
CA HIS A 136 -4.40 -7.19 3.14
C HIS A 136 -5.18 -6.41 4.20
N SER A 137 -4.49 -5.86 5.21
CA SER A 137 -5.10 -5.02 6.23
C SER A 137 -5.73 -3.74 5.66
N VAL A 138 -5.13 -3.15 4.63
CA VAL A 138 -5.74 -2.04 3.86
C VAL A 138 -6.98 -2.53 3.10
N GLN A 139 -6.92 -3.69 2.45
CA GLN A 139 -8.08 -4.24 1.73
C GLN A 139 -9.26 -4.53 2.65
N SER A 140 -9.00 -5.12 3.81
CA SER A 140 -10.02 -5.43 4.81
C SER A 140 -10.70 -4.17 5.34
N GLU A 141 -9.94 -3.11 5.63
CA GLU A 141 -10.51 -1.82 6.03
C GLU A 141 -11.32 -1.16 4.90
N PHE A 142 -10.84 -1.22 3.65
CA PHE A 142 -11.61 -0.76 2.49
C PHE A 142 -12.95 -1.50 2.39
N ASP A 143 -12.92 -2.83 2.48
CA ASP A 143 -14.10 -3.68 2.35
C ASP A 143 -15.10 -3.51 3.51
N THR A 144 -14.61 -3.08 4.67
CA THR A 144 -15.42 -2.89 5.87
C THR A 144 -16.04 -1.48 5.93
N TYR A 145 -15.27 -0.44 5.61
CA TYR A 145 -15.67 0.95 5.88
C TYR A 145 -15.94 1.81 4.65
N VAL A 146 -15.55 1.34 3.45
CA VAL A 146 -15.64 2.15 2.21
C VAL A 146 -16.54 1.48 1.18
N LYS A 147 -16.42 0.16 1.00
CA LYS A 147 -17.21 -0.58 0.03
C LYS A 147 -18.71 -0.43 0.29
N ASN A 148 -19.48 -0.19 -0.77
CA ASN A 148 -20.94 0.02 -0.75
C ASN A 148 -21.44 1.28 -0.01
N THR A 149 -20.56 2.16 0.46
CA THR A 149 -20.96 3.44 1.07
C THR A 149 -21.43 4.45 0.02
N ARG A 150 -22.19 5.48 0.45
CA ARG A 150 -22.61 6.60 -0.41
C ARG A 150 -21.39 7.31 -1.02
N LEU A 151 -20.34 7.47 -0.22
CA LEU A 151 -19.11 8.14 -0.62
C LEU A 151 -18.39 7.39 -1.76
N GLU A 152 -18.26 6.06 -1.68
CA GLU A 152 -17.71 5.24 -2.77
C GLU A 152 -18.57 5.35 -4.03
N GLN A 153 -19.90 5.34 -3.89
CA GLN A 153 -20.80 5.43 -5.04
C GLN A 153 -20.67 6.76 -5.79
N ALA A 154 -20.55 7.86 -5.05
CA ALA A 154 -20.39 9.21 -5.58
C ALA A 154 -19.00 9.47 -6.19
N ARG A 155 -17.98 8.72 -5.77
CA ARG A 155 -16.57 8.96 -6.13
C ARG A 155 -15.97 7.78 -6.89
N ALA A 156 -15.84 7.94 -8.22
CA ALA A 156 -15.30 6.88 -9.09
C ALA A 156 -13.83 6.52 -8.79
N ASP A 157 -13.04 7.43 -8.25
CA ASP A 157 -11.66 7.19 -7.80
C ASP A 157 -11.60 6.21 -6.61
N LEU A 158 -12.52 6.28 -5.63
CA LEU A 158 -12.61 5.30 -4.55
C LEU A 158 -12.91 3.88 -5.06
N LYS A 159 -13.79 3.74 -6.05
CA LYS A 159 -14.06 2.43 -6.70
C LYS A 159 -12.80 1.83 -7.31
N ASN A 160 -11.96 2.66 -7.93
CA ASN A 160 -10.72 2.22 -8.57
C ASN A 160 -9.60 1.93 -7.56
N MET A 161 -9.61 2.59 -6.39
CA MET A 161 -8.64 2.33 -5.31
C MET A 161 -8.65 0.86 -4.89
N ARG A 162 -9.81 0.20 -4.87
CA ARG A 162 -9.92 -1.24 -4.58
C ARG A 162 -9.02 -2.09 -5.49
N GLY A 163 -9.01 -1.80 -6.79
CA GLY A 163 -8.15 -2.50 -7.75
C GLY A 163 -6.66 -2.35 -7.46
N TYR A 164 -6.24 -1.12 -7.11
CA TYR A 164 -4.87 -0.83 -6.72
C TYR A 164 -4.47 -1.41 -5.36
N ILE A 165 -5.43 -1.84 -4.52
CA ILE A 165 -5.15 -2.63 -3.32
C ILE A 165 -5.03 -4.12 -3.66
N SER A 166 -5.99 -4.65 -4.42
CA SER A 166 -6.06 -6.08 -4.72
C SER A 166 -4.94 -6.56 -5.66
N MET A 167 -4.52 -5.74 -6.63
CA MET A 167 -3.50 -6.14 -7.59
C MET A 167 -2.14 -6.41 -6.93
N PRO A 168 -1.57 -5.50 -6.10
CA PRO A 168 -0.39 -5.80 -5.31
C PRO A 168 -0.58 -6.96 -4.32
N LEU A 169 -1.75 -7.11 -3.72
CA LEU A 169 -2.01 -8.21 -2.78
C LEU A 169 -1.79 -9.57 -3.44
N HIS A 170 -2.42 -9.80 -4.61
CA HIS A 170 -2.27 -11.07 -5.33
C HIS A 170 -0.85 -11.28 -5.85
N LEU A 171 -0.14 -10.22 -6.27
CA LEU A 171 1.25 -10.34 -6.70
C LEU A 171 2.16 -10.69 -5.51
N LEU A 172 1.96 -10.07 -4.34
CA LEU A 172 2.69 -10.41 -3.13
C LEU A 172 2.40 -11.84 -2.65
N GLU A 173 1.19 -12.37 -2.87
CA GLU A 173 0.90 -13.79 -2.65
C GLU A 173 1.75 -14.69 -3.56
N VAL A 174 1.85 -14.37 -4.86
CA VAL A 174 2.73 -15.11 -5.78
C VAL A 174 4.19 -15.03 -5.32
N VAL A 175 4.68 -13.84 -4.98
CA VAL A 175 6.04 -13.64 -4.46
C VAL A 175 6.26 -14.48 -3.20
N LEU A 176 5.30 -14.52 -2.28
CA LEU A 176 5.39 -15.27 -1.04
C LEU A 176 5.55 -16.77 -1.31
N TRP A 177 4.72 -17.34 -2.18
CA TRP A 177 4.80 -18.75 -2.55
C TRP A 177 6.12 -19.11 -3.23
N LEU A 178 6.59 -18.26 -4.14
CA LEU A 178 7.84 -18.48 -4.85
C LEU A 178 9.07 -18.32 -3.94
N ALA A 179 9.08 -17.31 -3.06
CA ALA A 179 10.14 -17.12 -2.08
C ALA A 179 10.18 -18.28 -1.08
N HIS A 180 9.02 -18.72 -0.58
CA HIS A 180 8.92 -19.91 0.27
C HIS A 180 9.48 -21.15 -0.43
N PHE A 181 9.13 -21.36 -1.70
CA PHE A 181 9.65 -22.48 -2.48
C PHE A 181 11.18 -22.42 -2.59
N TYR A 182 11.73 -21.26 -2.96
CA TYR A 182 13.17 -21.04 -3.07
C TYR A 182 13.89 -21.31 -1.73
N GLU A 183 13.43 -20.70 -0.63
CA GLU A 183 14.07 -20.86 0.69
C GLU A 183 14.00 -22.30 1.23
N ARG A 184 12.88 -22.99 1.03
CA ARG A 184 12.65 -24.33 1.61
C ARG A 184 13.24 -25.47 0.80
N HIS A 185 13.32 -25.32 -0.51
CA HIS A 185 13.63 -26.41 -1.43
C HIS A 185 14.90 -26.17 -2.25
N GLU A 186 15.40 -24.92 -2.30
CA GLU A 186 16.59 -24.57 -3.09
C GLU A 186 17.73 -23.95 -2.25
N ASP A 187 17.47 -23.38 -1.07
CA ASP A 187 18.54 -22.86 -0.18
C ASP A 187 19.45 -23.99 0.35
N ASP A 188 20.72 -23.69 0.63
CA ASP A 188 21.77 -24.66 1.01
C ASP A 188 21.59 -25.27 2.41
N ILE A 189 20.48 -24.97 3.07
CA ILE A 189 20.17 -25.42 4.43
C ILE A 189 19.75 -26.91 4.48
N ARG A 190 19.21 -27.48 3.38
CA ARG A 190 18.81 -28.89 3.30
C ARG A 190 19.62 -29.66 2.26
N HIS A 191 20.51 -30.54 2.72
CA HIS A 191 21.23 -31.49 1.86
C HIS A 191 20.38 -32.75 1.62
N GLY A 192 20.21 -33.16 0.36
CA GLY A 192 19.55 -34.43 0.01
C GLY A 192 19.29 -34.62 -1.49
N GLU A 193 19.07 -35.88 -1.91
CA GLU A 193 18.78 -36.27 -3.31
C GLU A 193 17.54 -35.57 -3.89
N CYS A 194 16.55 -35.26 -3.03
CA CYS A 194 15.34 -34.53 -3.40
C CYS A 194 15.65 -33.13 -3.97
N LYS A 195 16.64 -32.41 -3.41
CA LYS A 195 17.07 -31.09 -3.93
C LYS A 195 17.65 -31.20 -5.34
N GLN A 196 18.44 -32.24 -5.62
CA GLN A 196 19.01 -32.47 -6.96
C GLN A 196 17.93 -32.80 -7.98
N GLN A 197 16.86 -33.47 -7.57
CA GLN A 197 15.73 -33.75 -8.46
C GLN A 197 14.89 -32.49 -8.71
N ILE A 198 14.59 -31.71 -7.68
CA ILE A 198 13.79 -30.47 -7.81
C ILE A 198 14.54 -29.45 -8.69
N SER A 199 15.82 -29.21 -8.45
CA SER A 199 16.64 -28.27 -9.24
C SER A 199 16.83 -28.67 -10.72
N ARG A 200 16.61 -29.94 -11.09
CA ARG A 200 16.55 -30.37 -12.50
C ARG A 200 15.22 -30.06 -13.17
N VAL A 201 14.16 -29.94 -12.38
CA VAL A 201 12.79 -29.73 -12.86
C VAL A 201 12.43 -28.23 -12.86
N VAL A 202 12.88 -27.49 -11.85
CA VAL A 202 12.57 -26.07 -11.66
C VAL A 202 13.86 -25.25 -11.81
N ASP A 203 13.92 -24.43 -12.86
CA ASP A 203 15.06 -23.55 -13.09
C ASP A 203 15.10 -22.42 -12.04
N LYS A 204 16.15 -22.44 -11.21
CA LYS A 204 16.41 -21.49 -10.13
C LYS A 204 16.57 -20.03 -10.59
N GLU A 205 17.16 -19.80 -11.75
CA GLU A 205 17.37 -18.45 -12.27
C GLU A 205 16.07 -17.88 -12.83
N VAL A 206 15.29 -18.72 -13.50
CA VAL A 206 13.94 -18.34 -13.94
C VAL A 206 13.06 -18.06 -12.73
N LEU A 207 13.11 -18.89 -11.68
CA LEU A 207 12.37 -18.68 -10.43
C LEU A 207 12.70 -17.33 -9.80
N LEU A 208 13.98 -17.02 -9.60
CA LEU A 208 14.42 -15.73 -9.05
C LEU A 208 13.95 -14.55 -9.92
N ARG A 209 14.05 -14.67 -11.25
CA ARG A 209 13.50 -13.66 -12.16
C ARG A 209 12.00 -13.47 -11.99
N GLN A 210 11.21 -14.54 -11.79
CA GLN A 210 9.77 -14.40 -11.54
C GLN A 210 9.48 -13.72 -10.19
N ILE A 211 10.27 -13.99 -9.16
CA ILE A 211 10.13 -13.32 -7.85
C ILE A 211 10.37 -11.82 -7.99
N PHE A 212 11.50 -11.41 -8.58
CA PHE A 212 11.90 -10.00 -8.62
C PHE A 212 11.29 -9.22 -9.78
N ASN A 213 11.51 -9.67 -11.03
CA ASN A 213 11.18 -8.90 -12.23
C ASN A 213 9.69 -8.92 -12.58
N PHE A 214 8.97 -9.95 -12.13
CA PHE A 214 7.52 -10.03 -12.25
C PHE A 214 6.84 -9.68 -10.92
N GLY A 215 6.84 -10.59 -9.95
CA GLY A 215 5.99 -10.48 -8.76
C GLY A 215 6.25 -9.21 -7.94
N PHE A 216 7.48 -9.01 -7.48
CA PHE A 216 7.83 -7.88 -6.62
C PHE A 216 7.82 -6.56 -7.39
N HIS A 217 8.38 -6.54 -8.60
CA HIS A 217 8.38 -5.35 -9.46
C HIS A 217 6.96 -4.83 -9.72
N TYR A 218 6.03 -5.68 -10.16
CA TYR A 218 4.66 -5.22 -10.44
C TYR A 218 3.89 -4.90 -9.15
N SER A 219 4.18 -5.59 -8.03
CA SER A 219 3.63 -5.20 -6.72
C SER A 219 4.02 -3.77 -6.37
N LYS A 220 5.30 -3.41 -6.51
CA LYS A 220 5.81 -2.06 -6.31
C LYS A 220 5.16 -1.09 -7.28
N TYR A 221 5.13 -1.40 -8.58
CA TYR A 221 4.54 -0.54 -9.61
C TYR A 221 3.07 -0.18 -9.29
N TYR A 222 2.21 -1.18 -9.07
CA TYR A 222 0.80 -0.93 -8.76
C TYR A 222 0.60 -0.23 -7.41
N LEU A 223 1.46 -0.49 -6.41
CA LEU A 223 1.45 0.28 -5.16
C LEU A 223 1.74 1.77 -5.41
N GLN A 224 2.72 2.10 -6.27
CA GLN A 224 3.05 3.48 -6.60
C GLN A 224 1.96 4.17 -7.44
N GLU A 225 1.38 3.48 -8.43
CA GLU A 225 0.26 4.03 -9.22
C GLU A 225 -0.96 4.28 -8.33
N GLY A 226 -1.24 3.37 -7.39
CA GLY A 226 -2.28 3.60 -6.40
C GLY A 226 -1.96 4.75 -5.43
N ASP A 227 -0.70 4.98 -5.03
CA ASP A 227 -0.32 6.15 -4.20
C ASP A 227 -0.61 7.47 -4.93
N LYS A 228 -0.41 7.53 -6.26
CA LYS A 228 -0.83 8.69 -7.07
C LYS A 228 -2.34 8.89 -7.03
N LEU A 229 -3.12 7.82 -7.14
CA LEU A 229 -4.59 7.88 -7.04
C LEU A 229 -5.04 8.34 -5.65
N VAL A 230 -4.47 7.76 -4.60
CA VAL A 230 -4.77 8.08 -3.21
C VAL A 230 -4.43 9.54 -2.88
N LYS A 231 -3.34 10.08 -3.40
CA LYS A 231 -3.04 11.52 -3.28
C LYS A 231 -4.16 12.39 -3.88
N LYS A 232 -4.67 12.03 -5.06
CA LYS A 232 -5.80 12.76 -5.69
C LYS A 232 -7.07 12.67 -4.84
N ILE A 233 -7.37 11.47 -4.32
CA ILE A 233 -8.51 11.24 -3.42
C ILE A 233 -8.40 12.14 -2.18
N LEU A 234 -7.23 12.15 -1.53
CA LEU A 234 -6.95 12.98 -0.35
C LEU A 234 -7.11 14.48 -0.66
N MET A 235 -6.62 14.96 -1.81
CA MET A 235 -6.82 16.36 -2.23
C MET A 235 -8.31 16.72 -2.33
N GLY A 236 -9.14 15.78 -2.79
CA GLY A 236 -10.60 15.96 -2.84
C GLY A 236 -11.29 15.97 -1.48
N PHE A 237 -10.58 15.63 -0.39
CA PHE A 237 -11.07 15.73 0.99
C PHE A 237 -10.44 16.89 1.77
N VAL A 238 -9.55 17.68 1.15
CA VAL A 238 -9.02 18.90 1.75
C VAL A 238 -10.12 19.96 1.70
N GLU A 239 -11.01 19.93 2.68
CA GLU A 239 -11.78 21.11 3.05
C GLU A 239 -10.86 22.03 3.85
N ASN A 240 -10.56 23.20 3.30
CA ASN A 240 -9.88 24.26 4.03
C ASN A 240 -10.86 24.81 5.06
N VAL A 241 -10.67 24.41 6.31
CA VAL A 241 -11.40 24.98 7.43
C VAL A 241 -10.58 26.10 8.05
N ARG A 242 -11.27 27.13 8.53
CA ARG A 242 -10.68 28.23 9.28
C ARG A 242 -10.92 28.01 10.76
N ALA A 243 -9.90 28.26 11.57
CA ALA A 243 -10.03 28.31 13.01
C ALA A 243 -9.30 29.51 13.59
N GLU A 244 -9.97 30.23 14.48
CA GLU A 244 -9.35 31.23 15.32
C GLU A 244 -8.70 30.53 16.52
N VAL A 245 -7.41 30.80 16.74
CA VAL A 245 -6.62 30.26 17.86
C VAL A 245 -5.95 31.39 18.64
N PRO A 246 -5.74 31.25 19.96
CA PRO A 246 -5.02 32.24 20.75
C PRO A 246 -3.56 32.35 20.29
N ILE A 247 -2.96 33.53 20.42
CA ILE A 247 -1.53 33.74 20.19
C ILE A 247 -0.73 33.26 21.41
N PRO A 248 0.43 32.58 21.23
CA PRO A 248 1.23 32.09 22.34
C PRO A 248 1.63 33.21 23.31
N GLN A 249 1.52 32.95 24.61
CA GLN A 249 1.93 33.89 25.64
C GLN A 249 3.25 33.45 26.30
N PRO A 250 4.11 34.39 26.75
CA PRO A 250 3.96 35.85 26.65
C PRO A 250 4.58 36.47 25.37
N LEU A 251 5.33 35.69 24.59
CA LEU A 251 6.20 36.21 23.52
C LEU A 251 5.62 36.12 22.09
N GLY A 252 4.42 35.57 21.91
CA GLY A 252 3.84 35.36 20.58
C GLY A 252 4.52 34.25 19.77
N PHE A 253 4.37 34.30 18.44
CA PHE A 253 4.95 33.33 17.52
C PHE A 253 6.44 33.56 17.29
N HIS A 254 7.26 33.25 18.30
CA HIS A 254 8.72 33.13 18.15
C HIS A 254 9.11 31.73 17.61
N ALA A 255 10.40 31.41 17.60
CA ALA A 255 10.93 30.22 16.93
C ALA A 255 10.27 28.90 17.40
N ARG A 256 9.97 28.76 18.69
CA ARG A 256 9.46 27.50 19.27
C ARG A 256 8.00 27.22 18.89
N PRO A 257 7.01 28.08 19.18
CA PRO A 257 5.63 27.90 18.70
C PRO A 257 5.54 27.73 17.17
N SER A 258 6.33 28.52 16.43
CA SER A 258 6.39 28.46 14.97
C SER A 258 6.91 27.12 14.45
N THR A 259 7.89 26.52 15.15
CA THR A 259 8.42 25.20 14.79
C THR A 259 7.37 24.11 14.96
N PHE A 260 6.62 24.10 16.06
CA PHE A 260 5.58 23.09 16.27
C PHE A 260 4.45 23.19 15.24
N ILE A 261 3.99 24.41 14.93
CA ILE A 261 3.03 24.61 13.83
C ILE A 261 3.62 24.09 12.52
N SER A 262 4.89 24.39 12.22
CA SER A 262 5.53 23.92 11.00
C SER A 262 5.70 22.40 10.95
N LEU A 263 5.88 21.73 12.08
CA LEU A 263 5.92 20.27 12.15
C LEU A 263 4.55 19.67 11.83
N ILE A 264 3.47 20.21 12.40
CA ILE A 264 2.09 19.81 12.07
C ILE A 264 1.81 20.06 10.58
N ALA A 265 2.16 21.24 10.07
CA ALA A 265 1.96 21.62 8.68
C ALA A 265 2.68 20.69 7.69
N ARG A 266 3.84 20.14 8.08
CA ARG A 266 4.62 19.20 7.26
C ARG A 266 4.19 17.75 7.43
N TYR A 267 3.62 17.40 8.58
CA TYR A 267 3.10 16.08 8.87
C TYR A 267 1.83 15.79 8.04
N HIS A 268 0.93 16.77 7.97
CA HIS A 268 -0.31 16.64 7.18
C HIS A 268 -0.10 17.00 5.71
N GLU A 269 -0.83 16.30 4.85
CA GLU A 269 -0.95 16.67 3.43
C GLU A 269 -1.94 17.85 3.27
N GLY A 270 -1.63 18.75 2.33
CA GLY A 270 -2.40 19.99 2.11
C GLY A 270 -1.65 21.26 2.51
N GLU A 271 -2.34 22.39 2.38
CA GLU A 271 -1.82 23.70 2.76
C GLU A 271 -2.29 24.08 4.17
N LEU A 272 -1.40 24.70 4.94
CA LEU A 272 -1.74 25.35 6.20
C LEU A 272 -1.18 26.76 6.15
N HIS A 273 -2.03 27.73 6.41
CA HIS A 273 -1.70 29.15 6.35
C HIS A 273 -2.11 29.85 7.64
N MET A 274 -1.30 30.82 8.04
CA MET A 274 -1.67 31.83 9.02
C MET A 274 -2.16 33.08 8.30
N ILE A 275 -3.33 33.57 8.68
CA ILE A 275 -3.97 34.72 8.05
C ILE A 275 -3.80 35.92 8.97
N VAL A 276 -3.14 36.96 8.47
CA VAL A 276 -2.95 38.23 9.17
C VAL A 276 -3.33 39.35 8.21
N ASP A 277 -4.39 40.11 8.52
CA ASP A 277 -4.92 41.19 7.65
C ASP A 277 -5.15 40.78 6.18
N GLU A 278 -5.75 39.61 5.98
CA GLU A 278 -5.98 38.99 4.65
C GLU A 278 -4.73 38.51 3.89
N GLU A 279 -3.53 38.73 4.42
CA GLU A 279 -2.30 38.12 3.92
C GLU A 279 -2.14 36.68 4.42
N LYS A 280 -1.70 35.78 3.54
CA LYS A 280 -1.47 34.36 3.82
C LYS A 280 0.02 34.08 4.05
N PHE A 281 0.35 33.60 5.24
CA PHE A 281 1.70 33.16 5.61
C PHE A 281 1.77 31.63 5.63
N ASN A 282 2.73 31.04 4.91
CA ASN A 282 2.84 29.60 4.75
C ASN A 282 3.36 28.94 6.04
N ALA A 283 2.52 28.13 6.69
CA ALA A 283 2.84 27.50 7.95
C ALA A 283 3.92 26.40 7.86
N LYS A 284 4.26 25.89 6.66
CA LYS A 284 5.38 24.95 6.46
C LYS A 284 6.75 25.63 6.56
N SER A 285 6.78 26.97 6.55
CA SER A 285 7.99 27.78 6.69
C SER A 285 7.99 28.48 8.05
N VAL A 286 8.92 28.06 8.91
CA VAL A 286 9.14 28.72 10.21
C VAL A 286 9.43 30.22 10.03
N MET A 287 10.20 30.59 9.00
CA MET A 287 10.50 32.01 8.71
C MET A 287 9.24 32.80 8.36
N SER A 288 8.32 32.21 7.59
CA SER A 288 7.04 32.85 7.26
C SER A 288 6.17 33.07 8.50
N LEU A 289 6.20 32.13 9.44
CA LEU A 289 5.47 32.25 10.72
C LEU A 289 6.11 33.29 11.65
N LEU A 290 7.44 33.39 11.67
CA LEU A 290 8.14 34.44 12.42
C LEU A 290 7.81 35.84 11.90
N GLN A 291 7.74 36.01 10.58
CA GLN A 291 7.31 37.27 9.96
C GLN A 291 5.88 37.63 10.35
N ALA A 292 4.95 36.67 10.26
CA ALA A 292 3.57 36.85 10.72
C ALA A 292 3.52 37.20 12.22
N GLY A 293 4.33 36.52 13.04
CA GLY A 293 4.45 36.76 14.48
C GLY A 293 4.86 38.20 14.81
N GLY A 294 5.79 38.78 14.05
CA GLY A 294 6.18 40.19 14.20
C GLY A 294 5.01 41.14 13.93
N ILE A 295 4.28 40.94 12.83
CA ILE A 295 3.11 41.77 12.47
C ILE A 295 2.02 41.68 13.54
N LEU A 296 1.75 40.47 14.05
CA LEU A 296 0.76 40.24 15.11
C LEU A 296 1.13 40.96 16.41
N ALA A 297 2.41 40.95 16.77
CA ALA A 297 2.92 41.62 17.96
C ALA A 297 2.83 43.15 17.84
N ASP A 298 3.25 43.70 16.69
CA ASP A 298 3.17 45.14 16.41
C ASP A 298 1.73 45.67 16.48
N LYS A 299 0.76 44.85 16.08
CA LYS A 299 -0.68 45.17 16.11
C LYS A 299 -1.38 44.82 17.43
N GLY A 300 -0.70 44.17 18.36
CA GLY A 300 -1.25 43.81 19.67
C GLY A 300 -2.38 42.76 19.62
N TYR A 301 -2.43 41.93 18.57
CA TYR A 301 -3.46 40.90 18.44
C TYR A 301 -3.30 39.83 19.53
N GLN A 302 -4.43 39.27 19.96
CA GLN A 302 -4.48 38.20 20.97
C GLN A 302 -4.84 36.84 20.37
N LYS A 303 -5.35 36.85 19.13
CA LYS A 303 -5.77 35.66 18.40
C LYS A 303 -5.38 35.81 16.93
N VAL A 304 -5.25 34.68 16.26
CA VAL A 304 -4.96 34.61 14.82
C VAL A 304 -5.83 33.55 14.17
N VAL A 305 -6.14 33.75 12.89
CA VAL A 305 -6.85 32.76 12.09
C VAL A 305 -5.85 31.87 11.36
N LEU A 306 -6.02 30.56 11.48
CA LEU A 306 -5.35 29.57 10.66
C LEU A 306 -6.34 28.97 9.67
N GLU A 307 -5.90 28.76 8.44
CA GLU A 307 -6.66 28.14 7.35
C GLU A 307 -5.90 26.92 6.83
N GLY A 308 -6.52 25.74 6.83
CA GLY A 308 -5.91 24.53 6.28
C GLY A 308 -6.79 23.30 6.43
N SER A 309 -6.21 22.12 6.19
CA SER A 309 -6.96 20.86 6.31
C SER A 309 -7.54 20.67 7.72
N ARG A 310 -8.71 20.02 7.80
CA ARG A 310 -9.42 19.79 9.06
C ARG A 310 -8.54 19.12 10.12
N GLN A 311 -7.78 18.10 9.75
CA GLN A 311 -6.86 17.40 10.65
C GLN A 311 -5.73 18.33 11.15
N ALA A 312 -5.11 19.12 10.27
CA ALA A 312 -4.09 20.08 10.69
C ALA A 312 -4.65 21.12 11.66
N ILE A 313 -5.88 21.60 11.40
CA ILE A 313 -6.55 22.57 12.28
C ILE A 313 -6.93 21.95 13.64
N ILE A 314 -7.33 20.67 13.69
CA ILE A 314 -7.57 19.96 14.96
C ILE A 314 -6.27 19.88 15.77
N ASP A 315 -5.17 19.46 15.15
CA ASP A 315 -3.88 19.34 15.84
C ASP A 315 -3.36 20.69 16.31
N VAL A 316 -3.52 21.75 15.51
CA VAL A 316 -3.13 23.10 15.95
C VAL A 316 -4.03 23.60 17.09
N LYS A 317 -5.32 23.27 17.12
CA LYS A 317 -6.18 23.60 18.28
C LYS A 317 -5.69 22.93 19.55
N ILE A 318 -5.29 21.65 19.49
CA ILE A 318 -4.70 20.93 20.63
C ILE A 318 -3.39 21.61 21.06
N LEU A 319 -2.54 21.97 20.10
CA LEU A 319 -1.29 22.68 20.38
C LEU A 319 -1.56 24.05 21.05
N ALA A 320 -2.55 24.81 20.56
CA ALA A 320 -2.93 26.10 21.11
C ALA A 320 -3.51 26.02 22.53
N GLN A 321 -4.28 24.97 22.84
CA GLN A 321 -4.77 24.69 24.19
C GLN A 321 -3.64 24.50 25.21
N ASN A 322 -2.48 24.02 24.75
CA ASN A 322 -1.28 23.82 25.55
C ASN A 322 -0.27 24.97 25.40
N ASN A 323 -0.76 26.17 25.05
CA ASN A 323 0.06 27.37 24.82
C ASN A 323 1.27 27.11 23.90
N TYR A 324 1.09 26.29 22.87
CA TYR A 324 2.12 25.94 21.88
C TYR A 324 3.41 25.36 22.47
N CYS A 325 3.31 24.74 23.65
CA CYS A 325 4.45 24.29 24.42
C CYS A 325 5.49 25.42 24.62
N ALA A 326 5.04 26.66 24.78
CA ALA A 326 5.91 27.82 25.04
C ALA A 326 6.70 27.66 26.36
N GLU A 327 6.12 26.93 27.31
CA GLU A 327 6.73 26.59 28.60
C GLU A 327 6.99 25.07 28.70
N GLY A 328 8.00 24.67 29.48
CA GLY A 328 8.39 23.27 29.69
C GLY A 328 9.53 22.77 28.79
N GLU A 329 9.96 21.52 29.00
CA GLU A 329 11.00 20.86 28.19
C GLU A 329 10.46 20.48 26.79
N PHE A 330 11.34 20.40 25.79
CA PHE A 330 10.96 19.85 24.49
C PHE A 330 10.55 18.38 24.68
N PRO A 331 9.37 17.94 24.18
CA PRO A 331 9.09 16.52 24.08
C PRO A 331 10.17 15.93 23.17
N ARG A 332 10.99 15.02 23.71
CA ARG A 332 12.04 14.33 22.97
C ARG A 332 11.47 13.30 22.02
#